data_AF-E3FJ10-F1
#
_entry.id   AF-E3FJ10-F1
#
_cell.length_a   1.000
_cell.length_b   1.000
_cell.length_c   1.000
_cell.angle_alpha   90.00
_cell.angle_beta   90.00
_cell.angle_gamma   90.00
#
_symmetry.space_group_name_H-M   'P 1'
#
loop_
_entity.id
_entity.type
_entity.pdbx_description
1 polymer ?
#
loop_
_entity_poly.entity_id
_entity_poly.type
_entity_poly.pdbx_seq_one_letter_code
_entity_poly.pdbx_strand_id
1 'polypeptide(L)' 'MKIQSTNRRLARQRNSVLVPKQYEGAAQGGGFGGMVGAVIGGALGGPAGAAIGAALGAAIGAHAGAQSDQRKK' A
#
# COMPACT_ATOMS: atom_id res chain seq x y z
N MET A 1 39.24 8.91 -27.50
CA MET A 1 38.39 10.06 -27.15
C MET A 1 37.09 9.92 -27.94
N LYS A 2 35.87 9.90 -27.42
CA LYS A 2 35.27 9.77 -26.09
C LYS A 2 33.79 9.51 -26.42
N ILE A 3 33.17 8.50 -25.80
CA ILE A 3 31.75 8.50 -25.42
C ILE A 3 30.74 8.39 -26.59
N GLN A 4 30.39 7.16 -26.98
CA GLN A 4 29.11 6.86 -27.63
C GLN A 4 28.37 5.67 -26.99
N SER A 5 28.74 5.26 -25.77
CA SER A 5 28.11 4.13 -25.07
C SER A 5 27.00 4.51 -24.07
N THR A 6 26.52 5.77 -24.08
CA THR A 6 25.70 6.31 -22.98
C THR A 6 24.27 6.67 -23.38
N ASN A 7 23.65 6.01 -24.36
CA ASN A 7 22.27 6.32 -24.78
C ASN A 7 21.34 5.10 -24.89
N ARG A 8 21.55 4.05 -24.07
CA ARG A 8 20.57 2.96 -23.89
C ARG A 8 19.90 2.92 -22.50
N ARG A 9 20.05 3.99 -21.71
CA ARG A 9 19.48 4.09 -20.34
C ARG A 9 18.24 4.98 -20.22
N LEU A 10 17.75 5.56 -21.31
CA LEU A 10 16.60 6.49 -21.27
C LEU A 10 15.27 5.89 -21.77
N ALA A 11 15.27 4.68 -22.35
CA ALA A 11 14.06 4.05 -22.89
C ALA A 11 13.30 3.15 -21.90
N ARG A 12 13.84 2.89 -20.70
CA ARG A 12 13.14 2.12 -19.64
C ARG A 12 12.55 2.98 -18.52
N GLN A 13 12.77 4.29 -18.55
CA GLN A 13 12.50 5.18 -17.42
C GLN A 13 11.41 6.20 -17.75
N ARG A 14 10.31 5.77 -18.39
CA ARG A 14 9.19 6.70 -18.64
C ARG A 14 7.79 6.10 -18.68
N ASN A 15 7.60 4.79 -18.51
CA ASN A 15 6.24 4.24 -18.54
C ASN A 15 6.02 2.98 -17.68
N SER A 16 6.73 2.88 -16.56
CA SER A 16 6.11 2.31 -15.38
C SER A 16 5.76 3.54 -14.55
N VAL A 17 4.48 3.85 -14.42
CA VAL A 17 3.99 4.65 -13.30
C VAL A 17 4.67 4.03 -12.09
N LEU A 18 5.74 4.67 -11.61
CA LEU A 18 6.47 4.29 -10.40
C LEU A 18 5.53 4.67 -9.28
N VAL A 19 4.47 3.92 -9.20
CA VAL A 19 3.87 3.62 -7.96
C VAL A 19 4.95 2.59 -7.45
N PRO A 20 5.82 2.97 -6.50
CA PRO A 20 6.98 2.16 -6.03
C PRO A 20 6.53 0.97 -5.19
N LYS A 21 6.66 -0.30 -5.60
CA LYS A 21 6.02 -1.52 -4.98
C LYS A 21 5.66 -1.47 -3.48
N GLN A 22 6.45 -0.79 -2.66
CA GLN A 22 6.15 -0.28 -1.32
C GLN A 22 4.70 0.20 -1.04
N TYR A 23 4.00 0.90 -1.94
CA TYR A 23 2.61 1.34 -1.66
C TYR A 23 1.57 0.25 -1.97
N GLU A 24 1.87 -0.79 -2.77
CA GLU A 24 0.88 -1.84 -3.07
C GLU A 24 0.54 -2.60 -1.79
N GLY A 25 1.57 -2.96 -1.01
CA GLY A 25 1.39 -3.63 0.28
C GLY A 25 0.61 -2.76 1.28
N ALA A 26 0.93 -1.47 1.36
CA ALA A 26 0.24 -0.54 2.24
C ALA A 26 -1.22 -0.25 1.80
N ALA A 27 -1.46 -0.10 0.50
CA ALA A 27 -2.80 0.13 -0.03
C ALA A 27 -3.70 -1.11 0.05
N GLN A 28 -3.17 -2.30 -0.30
CA GLN A 28 -3.90 -3.56 -0.11
C GLN A 28 -4.11 -3.87 1.37
N GLY A 29 -3.08 -3.70 2.19
CA GLY A 29 -3.17 -3.91 3.63
C GLY A 29 -4.20 -2.97 4.26
N GLY A 30 -4.19 -1.68 3.90
CA GLY A 30 -5.15 -0.70 4.38
C GLY A 30 -6.58 -0.96 3.89
N GLY A 31 -6.76 -1.32 2.62
CA GLY A 31 -8.08 -1.67 2.10
C GLY A 31 -8.67 -2.90 2.81
N PHE A 32 -7.87 -3.96 2.97
CA PHE A 32 -8.29 -5.19 3.64
C PHE A 32 -8.54 -4.96 5.13
N GLY A 33 -7.61 -4.31 5.81
CA GLY A 33 -7.75 -4.00 7.23
C GLY A 33 -8.98 -3.12 7.50
N GLY A 34 -9.24 -2.12 6.64
CA GLY A 34 -10.42 -1.27 6.76
C GLY A 34 -11.72 -2.04 6.57
N MET A 35 -11.80 -2.95 5.59
CA MET A 35 -12.99 -3.78 5.41
C MET A 35 -13.25 -4.68 6.62
N VAL A 36 -12.21 -5.37 7.11
CA VAL A 36 -12.33 -6.26 8.29
C VAL A 36 -12.73 -5.47 9.53
N GLY A 37 -12.09 -4.33 9.76
CA GLY A 37 -12.42 -3.45 10.86
C GLY A 37 -13.85 -2.91 10.77
N ALA A 38 -14.32 -2.55 9.57
CA ALA A 38 -15.70 -2.09 9.36
C ALA A 38 -16.73 -3.16 9.70
N VAL A 39 -16.49 -4.42 9.30
CA VAL A 39 -17.40 -5.54 9.58
C VAL A 39 -17.46 -5.84 11.07
N ILE A 40 -16.29 -5.96 11.73
CA ILE A 40 -16.22 -6.27 13.16
C ILE A 40 -16.77 -5.10 13.99
N GLY A 41 -16.34 -3.88 13.68
CA GLY A 41 -16.83 -2.68 14.35
C GLY A 41 -18.32 -2.47 14.13
N GLY A 42 -18.83 -2.76 12.93
CA GLY A 42 -20.25 -2.69 12.60
C GLY A 42 -21.09 -3.68 13.40
N ALA A 43 -20.59 -4.91 13.57
CA ALA A 43 -21.26 -5.93 14.37
C ALA A 43 -21.33 -5.57 15.87
N LEU A 44 -20.32 -4.87 16.39
CA LEU A 44 -20.22 -4.53 17.83
C LEU A 44 -20.85 -3.18 18.19
N GLY A 45 -20.82 -2.21 17.28
CA GLY A 45 -21.19 -0.82 17.56
C GLY A 45 -22.09 -0.17 16.50
N GLY A 46 -22.68 -0.95 15.61
CA GLY A 46 -23.54 -0.43 14.53
C GLY A 46 -22.79 0.50 13.58
N PRO A 47 -23.45 1.51 12.99
CA PRO A 47 -22.84 2.39 12.00
C PRO A 47 -21.59 3.14 12.50
N ALA A 48 -21.60 3.58 13.76
CA ALA A 48 -20.47 4.26 14.39
C ALA A 48 -19.28 3.31 14.60
N GLY A 49 -19.55 2.09 15.07
CA GLY A 49 -18.53 1.06 15.21
C GLY A 49 -17.92 0.67 13.87
N ALA A 50 -18.71 0.59 12.79
CA ALA A 50 -18.21 0.32 11.45
C ALA A 50 -17.23 1.40 10.96
N ALA A 51 -17.55 2.68 11.18
CA ALA A 51 -16.67 3.77 10.78
C ALA A 51 -15.33 3.77 11.56
N ILE A 52 -15.40 3.56 12.88
CA ILE A 52 -14.22 3.50 13.74
C ILE A 52 -13.36 2.29 13.39
N GLY A 53 -14.00 1.13 13.23
CA GLY A 53 -13.33 -0.09 12.83
C GLY A 53 -12.67 0.04 11.46
N ALA A 54 -13.34 0.66 10.49
CA ALA A 54 -12.78 0.91 9.16
C ALA A 54 -11.52 1.78 9.22
N ALA A 55 -11.56 2.87 9.97
CA ALA A 55 -10.43 3.79 10.09
C ALA A 55 -9.23 3.12 10.78
N LEU A 56 -9.46 2.43 11.90
CA LEU A 56 -8.41 1.74 12.64
C LEU A 56 -7.84 0.57 11.85
N GLY A 57 -8.71 -0.25 11.26
CA GLY A 57 -8.33 -1.37 10.43
C GLY A 57 -7.51 -0.93 9.22
N ALA A 58 -7.89 0.17 8.56
CA ALA A 58 -7.14 0.70 7.43
C ALA A 58 -5.77 1.23 7.84
N ALA A 59 -5.68 1.93 8.96
CA ALA A 59 -4.41 2.42 9.48
C ALA A 59 -3.46 1.26 9.83
N ILE A 60 -3.94 0.26 10.58
CA ILE A 60 -3.14 -0.89 11.00
C ILE A 60 -2.72 -1.73 9.79
N GLY A 61 -3.66 -2.01 8.89
CA GLY A 61 -3.41 -2.79 7.68
C GLY A 61 -2.39 -2.12 6.76
N ALA A 62 -2.44 -0.79 6.62
CA ALA A 62 -1.46 -0.04 5.84
C ALA A 62 -0.04 -0.11 6.45
N HIS A 63 0.05 -0.01 7.77
CA HIS A 63 1.33 -0.15 8.49
C HIS A 63 1.89 -1.57 8.37
N ALA A 64 1.07 -2.60 8.60
CA ALA A 64 1.47 -3.99 8.47
C ALA A 64 1.89 -4.34 7.04
N GLY A 65 1.15 -3.84 6.05
CA GLY A 65 1.48 -3.96 4.63
C GLY A 65 2.82 -3.34 4.29
N ALA A 66 3.08 -2.12 4.77
CA ALA A 66 4.37 -1.45 4.59
C ALA A 66 5.54 -2.19 5.27
N GLN A 67 5.32 -2.76 6.47
CA GLN A 67 6.34 -3.52 7.20
C GLN A 67 6.65 -4.88 6.54
N SER A 68 5.63 -5.55 6.00
CA SER A 68 5.80 -6.82 5.30
C SER A 68 6.62 -6.69 4.01
N ASP A 69 6.55 -5.53 3.36
CA ASP A 69 7.36 -5.24 2.17
C ASP A 69 8.84 -4.94 2.53
N GLN A 70 9.09 -4.35 3.71
CA GLN A 70 10.46 -4.13 4.22
C GLN A 70 11.18 -5.43 4.60
N ARG A 71 10.45 -6.49 4.97
CA ARG A 71 11.04 -7.78 5.38
C ARG A 71 11.51 -8.66 4.20
N LYS A 72 11.27 -8.26 2.96
CA LYS A 72 11.71 -8.99 1.74
C LYS A 72 13.02 -8.47 1.12
N LYS A 73 13.79 -7.65 1.84
CA LYS A 73 15.19 -7.33 1.51
C LYS A 73 16.14 -8.33 2.16
#